data_AF-X0Y390-F1
#
_entry.id   AF-X0Y390-F1
#
_cell.length_a   1.000
_cell.length_b   1.000
_cell.length_c   1.000
_cell.angle_alpha   90.00
_cell.angle_beta   90.00
_cell.angle_gamma   90.00
#
_symmetry.space_group_name_H-M   'P 1'
#
loop_
_entity.id
_entity.type
_entity.pdbx_description
1 polymer ?
#
loop_
_entity_poly.entity_id
_entity_poly.type
_entity_poly.pdbx_seq_one_letter_code
_entity_poly.pdbx_strand_id
1 'polypeptide(L)'
;LQNAYTHKAIVKLPGDGRSDNLLGVVGKDYQIVDNRTVCDAAMNIAESLNGRIGKAGVMHSKSYALGSRIGFHADLGSFEVGGDEMRKQMFITSSHDGSSSLTIRLAVFRLICTNGMMAYDDSVGNCIKIRHKGNINMAIRKAIHEIRLAEGFFTRTQHGLEKMRGTGLMSSDVTRFAEKMFPPTKTQKTGDRLVVTGQTAKKRSRIVELYKEQDLPARDVYRLYQA
;
A
#
# COMPACT_ATOMS: atom_id res chain seq x y z
N LEU A 1 31.56 27.21 -24.95
CA LEU A 1 30.74 27.06 -23.72
C LEU A 1 29.63 26.05 -24.01
N GLN A 2 29.87 24.77 -23.72
CA GLN A 2 28.81 23.77 -23.74
C GLN A 2 27.93 24.07 -22.52
N ASN A 3 26.74 24.61 -22.73
CA ASN A 3 25.75 24.72 -21.66
C ASN A 3 25.44 23.29 -21.20
N ALA A 4 26.06 22.87 -20.10
CA ALA A 4 25.82 21.58 -19.49
C ALA A 4 24.47 21.64 -18.77
N TYR A 5 23.38 21.50 -19.53
CA TYR A 5 22.03 21.43 -18.97
C TYR A 5 21.99 20.36 -17.88
N THR A 6 21.59 20.75 -16.67
CA THR A 6 21.51 19.86 -15.51
C THR A 6 20.19 19.09 -15.45
N HIS A 7 19.19 19.58 -16.20
CA HIS A 7 17.81 19.08 -16.21
C HIS A 7 17.25 19.08 -17.63
N LYS A 8 16.17 18.31 -17.82
CA LYS A 8 15.40 18.25 -19.06
C LYS A 8 13.90 18.26 -18.77
N ALA A 9 13.13 18.79 -19.70
CA ALA A 9 11.67 18.77 -19.66
C ALA A 9 11.15 17.45 -20.24
N ILE A 10 10.14 16.88 -19.60
CA ILE A 10 9.35 15.77 -20.15
C ILE A 10 8.04 16.35 -20.65
N VAL A 11 7.77 16.16 -21.93
CA VAL A 11 6.58 16.68 -22.61
C VAL A 11 5.74 15.53 -23.16
N LYS A 12 4.42 15.66 -23.06
CA LYS A 12 3.50 14.74 -23.71
C LYS A 12 3.29 15.19 -25.16
N LEU A 13 3.64 14.34 -26.12
CA LEU A 13 3.36 14.58 -27.53
C LEU A 13 1.95 14.07 -27.87
N PRO A 14 1.00 14.93 -28.28
CA PRO A 14 -0.23 14.47 -28.92
C PRO A 14 0.06 13.93 -30.34
N GLY A 15 -0.86 13.14 -30.88
CA GLY A 15 -0.70 12.45 -32.16
C GLY A 15 -0.60 13.37 -33.39
N ASP A 16 -0.85 14.67 -33.23
CA ASP A 16 -0.74 15.72 -34.25
C ASP A 16 0.58 16.53 -34.16
N GLY A 17 1.49 16.17 -33.24
CA GLY A 17 2.86 16.69 -33.22
C GLY A 17 3.05 18.11 -32.70
N ARG A 18 2.01 18.79 -32.20
CA ARG A 18 2.12 20.11 -31.54
C ARG A 18 2.05 19.96 -30.02
N SER A 19 3.10 20.30 -29.27
CA SER A 19 3.15 20.05 -27.82
C SER A 19 3.20 21.31 -26.96
N ASP A 20 2.20 21.49 -26.09
CA ASP A 20 2.22 22.47 -24.98
C ASP A 20 2.07 21.81 -23.58
N ASN A 21 2.02 20.47 -23.51
CA ASN A 21 1.75 19.76 -22.25
C ASN A 21 3.03 19.26 -21.58
N LEU A 22 3.73 20.19 -20.89
CA LEU A 22 4.81 19.86 -19.96
C LEU A 22 4.29 18.94 -18.84
N LEU A 23 4.87 17.75 -18.71
CA LEU A 23 4.58 16.81 -17.61
C LEU A 23 5.45 17.11 -16.38
N GLY A 24 6.71 17.50 -16.57
CA GLY A 24 7.61 17.84 -15.47
C GLY A 24 9.04 18.12 -15.91
N VAL A 25 9.87 18.57 -14.96
CA VAL A 25 11.31 18.82 -15.14
C VAL A 25 12.08 17.80 -14.31
N VAL A 26 12.97 17.06 -14.96
CA VAL A 26 13.73 15.95 -14.35
C VAL A 26 15.23 16.17 -14.51
N GLY A 27 16.03 15.53 -13.66
CA GLY A 27 17.48 15.56 -13.78
C GLY A 27 17.97 14.96 -15.10
N LYS A 28 19.14 15.39 -15.59
CA LYS A 28 19.72 14.96 -16.87
C LYS A 28 19.76 13.42 -17.07
N ASP A 29 20.08 12.69 -16.00
CA ASP A 29 20.23 11.21 -16.02
C ASP A 29 18.90 10.46 -15.89
N TYR A 30 17.76 11.18 -15.79
CA TYR A 30 16.46 10.55 -15.68
C TYR A 30 16.12 9.79 -16.97
N GLN A 31 15.70 8.53 -16.84
CA GLN A 31 15.29 7.70 -17.96
C GLN A 31 13.79 7.38 -17.83
N ILE A 32 13.06 7.69 -18.88
CA ILE A 32 11.64 7.36 -19.00
C ILE A 32 11.51 5.84 -19.13
N VAL A 33 10.57 5.26 -18.38
CA VAL A 33 10.11 3.89 -18.61
C VAL A 33 8.75 4.00 -19.29
N ASP A 34 8.68 3.61 -20.55
CA ASP A 34 7.44 3.75 -21.31
C ASP A 34 6.33 2.85 -20.78
N ASN A 35 5.08 3.18 -21.14
CA ASN A 35 3.91 2.47 -20.66
C ASN A 35 3.93 0.98 -21.08
N ARG A 36 4.52 0.66 -22.22
CA ARG A 36 4.62 -0.71 -22.75
C ARG A 36 5.53 -1.56 -21.88
N THR A 37 6.70 -1.04 -21.53
CA THR A 37 7.67 -1.69 -20.64
C THR A 37 7.08 -1.95 -19.27
N VAL A 38 6.32 -0.99 -18.72
CA VAL A 38 5.61 -1.20 -17.43
C VAL A 38 4.52 -2.26 -17.57
N CYS A 39 3.76 -2.25 -18.66
CA CYS A 39 2.73 -3.26 -18.96
C CYS A 39 3.34 -4.66 -19.08
N ASP A 40 4.41 -4.80 -19.87
CA ASP A 40 5.12 -6.06 -20.07
C ASP A 40 5.69 -6.58 -18.75
N ALA A 41 6.25 -5.70 -17.90
CA ALA A 41 6.70 -6.08 -16.57
C ALA A 41 5.52 -6.57 -15.70
N ALA A 42 4.36 -5.91 -15.74
CA ALA A 42 3.17 -6.33 -15.02
C ALA A 42 2.67 -7.70 -15.45
N MET A 43 2.59 -7.94 -16.77
CA MET A 43 2.17 -9.22 -17.32
C MET A 43 3.15 -10.33 -16.94
N ASN A 44 4.46 -10.11 -17.12
CA ASN A 44 5.49 -11.08 -16.78
C ASN A 44 5.49 -11.47 -15.29
N ILE A 45 5.21 -10.51 -14.40
CA ILE A 45 5.11 -10.82 -12.97
C ILE A 45 3.81 -11.60 -12.71
N ALA A 46 2.67 -11.10 -13.17
CA ALA A 46 1.38 -11.74 -12.96
C ALA A 46 1.37 -13.20 -13.47
N GLU A 47 1.91 -13.45 -14.65
CA GLU A 47 2.09 -14.80 -15.21
C GLU A 47 3.01 -15.67 -14.35
N SER A 48 4.11 -15.12 -13.83
CA SER A 48 5.03 -15.90 -13.00
C SER A 48 4.48 -16.25 -11.62
N LEU A 49 3.53 -15.46 -11.11
CA LEU A 49 2.81 -15.74 -9.87
C LEU A 49 1.58 -16.65 -10.10
N ASN A 50 1.15 -16.76 -11.36
CA ASN A 50 0.02 -17.57 -11.78
C ASN A 50 0.26 -19.06 -11.43
N GLY A 51 -0.72 -19.72 -10.83
CA GLY A 51 -0.63 -21.12 -10.39
C GLY A 51 0.18 -21.35 -9.10
N ARG A 52 1.03 -20.39 -8.68
CA ARG A 52 1.77 -20.45 -7.40
C ARG A 52 1.00 -19.76 -6.27
N ILE A 53 0.39 -18.62 -6.57
CA ILE A 53 -0.34 -17.79 -5.58
C ILE A 53 -1.86 -17.78 -5.88
N GLY A 54 -2.25 -18.04 -7.12
CA GLY A 54 -3.63 -18.03 -7.60
C GLY A 54 -3.68 -17.86 -9.11
N LYS A 55 -4.87 -17.76 -9.71
CA LYS A 55 -5.00 -17.41 -11.13
C LYS A 55 -5.08 -15.89 -11.26
N ALA A 56 -4.20 -15.26 -12.04
CA ALA A 56 -4.32 -13.83 -12.33
C ALA A 56 -5.65 -13.58 -13.05
N GLY A 57 -6.58 -12.89 -12.38
CA GLY A 57 -7.98 -12.85 -12.79
C GLY A 57 -8.31 -11.64 -13.67
N VAL A 58 -7.81 -10.46 -13.30
CA VAL A 58 -8.11 -9.20 -13.99
C VAL A 58 -6.91 -8.27 -13.87
N MET A 59 -6.54 -7.62 -14.99
CA MET A 59 -5.54 -6.55 -15.00
C MET A 59 -6.22 -5.23 -15.43
N HIS A 60 -6.07 -4.20 -14.60
CA HIS A 60 -6.53 -2.85 -14.91
C HIS A 60 -5.35 -1.91 -15.05
N SER A 61 -5.41 -1.04 -16.06
CA SER A 61 -4.45 0.06 -16.22
C SER A 61 -5.13 1.40 -15.89
N LYS A 62 -4.39 2.29 -15.23
CA LYS A 62 -4.85 3.65 -14.94
C LYS A 62 -3.76 4.65 -15.28
N SER A 63 -4.15 5.74 -15.93
CA SER A 63 -3.35 6.95 -16.09
C SER A 63 -3.94 8.04 -15.20
N TYR A 64 -3.10 8.80 -14.50
CA TYR A 64 -3.53 9.87 -13.61
C TYR A 64 -2.51 11.02 -13.60
N ALA A 65 -2.84 12.13 -12.93
CA ALA A 65 -2.05 13.36 -12.96
C ALA A 65 -1.74 13.82 -14.40
N LEU A 66 -2.80 13.98 -15.22
CA LEU A 66 -2.70 14.38 -16.64
C LEU A 66 -1.85 13.43 -17.52
N GLY A 67 -1.58 12.21 -17.05
CA GLY A 67 -0.76 11.23 -17.75
C GLY A 67 0.72 11.27 -17.39
N SER A 68 1.11 12.07 -16.38
CA SER A 68 2.45 12.00 -15.82
C SER A 68 2.68 10.74 -14.98
N ARG A 69 1.61 10.03 -14.61
CA ARG A 69 1.68 8.78 -13.84
C ARG A 69 0.82 7.69 -14.44
N ILE A 70 1.32 6.48 -14.35
CA ILE A 70 0.64 5.26 -14.79
C ILE A 70 0.68 4.19 -13.71
N GLY A 71 -0.35 3.36 -13.69
CA GLY A 71 -0.49 2.25 -12.77
C GLY A 71 -1.10 1.05 -13.46
N PHE A 72 -0.61 -0.14 -13.10
CA PHE A 72 -1.19 -1.43 -13.43
C PHE A 72 -1.55 -2.13 -12.13
N HIS A 73 -2.71 -2.75 -12.12
CA HIS A 73 -3.26 -3.47 -10.99
C HIS A 73 -3.65 -4.86 -11.45
N ALA A 74 -3.23 -5.90 -10.73
CA ALA A 74 -3.60 -7.27 -11.00
C ALA A 74 -4.21 -7.93 -9.76
N ASP A 75 -5.34 -8.61 -9.96
CA ASP A 75 -5.94 -9.51 -8.97
C ASP A 75 -5.28 -10.89 -9.08
N LEU A 76 -4.77 -11.40 -7.96
CA LEU A 76 -4.01 -12.66 -7.87
C LEU A 76 -4.79 -13.76 -7.13
N GLY A 77 -6.12 -13.62 -7.02
CA GLY A 77 -7.00 -14.53 -6.29
C GLY A 77 -7.18 -14.13 -4.83
N SER A 78 -7.68 -15.05 -4.02
CA SER A 78 -8.04 -14.77 -2.63
C SER A 78 -7.68 -15.88 -1.66
N PHE A 79 -7.81 -15.59 -0.38
CA PHE A 79 -7.81 -16.55 0.73
C PHE A 79 -8.81 -16.06 1.78
N GLU A 80 -9.25 -16.95 2.66
CA GLU A 80 -10.20 -16.61 3.71
C GLU A 80 -9.49 -16.49 5.06
N VAL A 81 -9.95 -15.55 5.90
CA VAL A 81 -9.59 -15.47 7.32
C VAL A 81 -10.87 -15.32 8.13
N GLY A 82 -11.30 -16.39 8.80
CA GLY A 82 -12.46 -16.37 9.70
C GLY A 82 -13.78 -15.94 9.05
N GLY A 83 -14.06 -16.42 7.84
CA GLY A 83 -15.25 -16.05 7.07
C GLY A 83 -15.09 -14.78 6.22
N ASP A 84 -14.00 -14.02 6.39
CA ASP A 84 -13.72 -12.84 5.57
C ASP A 84 -12.82 -13.18 4.37
N GLU A 85 -13.29 -12.87 3.16
CA GLU A 85 -12.48 -12.97 1.96
C GLU A 85 -11.42 -11.86 1.90
N MET A 86 -10.17 -12.28 1.72
CA MET A 86 -9.01 -11.42 1.53
C MET A 86 -8.47 -11.59 0.10
N ARG A 87 -8.48 -10.53 -0.69
CA ARG A 87 -8.00 -10.50 -2.09
C ARG A 87 -6.49 -10.21 -2.12
N LYS A 88 -5.74 -11.03 -2.86
CA LYS A 88 -4.32 -10.84 -3.15
C LYS A 88 -4.20 -9.92 -4.37
N GLN A 89 -3.38 -8.89 -4.27
CA GLN A 89 -3.25 -7.89 -5.32
C GLN A 89 -1.80 -7.53 -5.58
N MET A 90 -1.52 -7.15 -6.83
CA MET A 90 -0.26 -6.55 -7.24
C MET A 90 -0.50 -5.18 -7.87
N PHE A 91 0.36 -4.23 -7.55
CA PHE A 91 0.39 -2.90 -8.14
C PHE A 91 1.74 -2.63 -8.75
N ILE A 92 1.77 -2.10 -9.98
CA ILE A 92 2.97 -1.52 -10.57
C ILE A 92 2.65 -0.09 -10.94
N THR A 93 3.38 0.86 -10.38
CA THR A 93 3.18 2.29 -10.64
C THR A 93 4.46 2.94 -11.12
N SER A 94 4.38 3.85 -12.07
CA SER A 94 5.52 4.63 -12.56
C SER A 94 5.11 6.08 -12.78
N SER A 95 6.08 6.99 -12.72
CA SER A 95 5.88 8.34 -13.24
C SER A 95 6.81 8.64 -14.40
N HIS A 96 6.44 9.64 -15.19
CA HIS A 96 7.21 10.20 -16.29
C HIS A 96 7.82 11.56 -15.92
N ASP A 97 7.26 12.22 -14.91
CA ASP A 97 7.66 13.56 -14.41
C ASP A 97 8.72 13.52 -13.30
N GLY A 98 9.22 12.33 -12.94
CA GLY A 98 10.17 12.15 -11.83
C GLY A 98 9.59 12.26 -10.42
N SER A 99 8.28 12.44 -10.27
CA SER A 99 7.62 12.49 -8.96
C SER A 99 7.57 11.15 -8.22
N SER A 100 7.77 10.01 -8.89
CA SER A 100 7.91 8.70 -8.23
C SER A 100 8.84 7.75 -8.97
N SER A 101 9.30 6.71 -8.27
CA SER A 101 9.97 5.56 -8.87
C SER A 101 8.98 4.63 -9.56
N LEU A 102 9.46 3.84 -10.52
CA LEU A 102 8.80 2.60 -10.88
C LEU A 102 8.76 1.72 -9.62
N THR A 103 7.56 1.31 -9.21
CA THR A 103 7.33 0.63 -7.94
C THR A 103 6.45 -0.57 -8.18
N ILE A 104 6.88 -1.74 -7.73
CA ILE A 104 6.13 -3.00 -7.75
C ILE A 104 5.72 -3.30 -6.30
N ARG A 105 4.45 -3.61 -6.05
CA ARG A 105 3.93 -3.87 -4.71
C ARG A 105 2.97 -5.04 -4.69
N LEU A 106 3.09 -5.90 -3.68
CA LEU A 106 2.11 -6.91 -3.31
C LEU A 106 1.32 -6.45 -2.09
N ALA A 107 0.01 -6.69 -2.09
CA ALA A 107 -0.89 -6.25 -1.04
C ALA A 107 -2.06 -7.22 -0.87
N VAL A 108 -2.62 -7.25 0.34
CA VAL A 108 -3.86 -7.96 0.66
C VAL A 108 -4.95 -6.93 0.92
N PHE A 109 -6.09 -7.09 0.26
CA PHE A 109 -7.25 -6.20 0.35
C PHE A 109 -8.46 -6.95 0.89
N ARG A 110 -9.22 -6.29 1.79
CA ARG A 110 -10.54 -6.75 2.24
C ARG A 110 -11.61 -5.86 1.60
N LEU A 111 -12.70 -6.43 1.11
CA LEU A 111 -13.67 -5.73 0.25
C LEU A 111 -14.29 -4.46 0.87
N ILE A 112 -14.45 -4.41 2.20
CA ILE A 112 -15.02 -3.24 2.91
C ILE A 112 -14.03 -2.07 3.10
N CYS A 113 -12.78 -2.19 2.64
CA CYS A 113 -11.78 -1.14 2.80
C CYS A 113 -12.05 0.02 1.82
N THR A 114 -12.96 0.94 2.17
CA THR A 114 -13.30 2.16 1.41
C THR A 114 -12.16 3.17 1.29
N ASN A 115 -11.12 3.06 2.12
CA ASN A 115 -10.05 4.07 2.19
C ASN A 115 -8.88 3.78 1.23
N GLY A 116 -8.86 2.63 0.55
CA GLY A 116 -7.77 2.24 -0.37
C GLY A 116 -6.39 2.17 0.29
N MET A 117 -6.33 2.19 1.63
CA MET A 117 -5.09 2.27 2.40
C MET A 117 -4.41 0.91 2.38
N MET A 118 -3.25 0.84 1.73
CA MET A 118 -2.36 -0.30 1.82
C MET A 118 -1.47 -0.12 3.06
N ALA A 119 -1.68 -0.94 4.08
CA ALA A 119 -0.74 -1.01 5.20
C ALA A 119 0.60 -1.57 4.68
N TYR A 120 1.68 -0.88 5.02
CA TYR A 120 3.02 -1.18 4.54
C TYR A 120 3.92 -1.54 5.70
N ASP A 121 4.75 -2.55 5.48
CA ASP A 121 5.82 -2.92 6.37
C ASP A 121 7.07 -3.17 5.51
N ASP A 122 8.02 -2.24 5.58
CA ASP A 122 9.33 -2.29 4.90
C ASP A 122 10.06 -3.62 5.16
N SER A 123 9.81 -4.26 6.31
CA SER A 123 10.47 -5.51 6.69
C SER A 123 9.95 -6.75 5.94
N VAL A 124 8.83 -6.63 5.21
CA VAL A 124 8.13 -7.80 4.64
C VAL A 124 8.49 -8.03 3.16
N GLY A 125 9.29 -7.16 2.55
CA GLY A 125 9.80 -7.34 1.18
C GLY A 125 8.70 -7.33 0.11
N ASN A 126 7.55 -6.74 0.40
CA ASN A 126 6.39 -6.71 -0.50
C ASN A 126 6.39 -5.50 -1.46
N CYS A 127 7.47 -4.73 -1.50
CA CYS A 127 7.60 -3.51 -2.28
C CYS A 127 9.02 -3.40 -2.84
N ILE A 128 9.12 -3.24 -4.16
CA ILE A 128 10.39 -3.01 -4.85
C ILE A 128 10.31 -1.66 -5.57
N LYS A 129 11.31 -0.80 -5.34
CA LYS A 129 11.40 0.54 -5.95
C LYS A 129 12.61 0.62 -6.88
N ILE A 130 12.37 0.95 -8.13
CA ILE A 130 13.38 1.11 -9.18
C ILE A 130 13.49 2.60 -9.52
N ARG A 131 14.66 3.17 -9.30
CA ARG A 131 14.93 4.56 -9.68
C ARG A 131 14.97 4.69 -11.20
N HIS A 132 14.48 5.81 -11.71
CA HIS A 132 14.54 6.17 -13.13
C HIS A 132 15.95 6.62 -13.58
N LYS A 133 16.99 5.86 -13.21
CA LYS A 133 18.40 6.16 -13.56
C LYS A 133 19.19 4.86 -13.73
N GLY A 134 20.30 4.91 -14.46
CA GLY A 134 21.21 3.77 -14.64
C GLY A 134 20.71 2.77 -15.68
N ASN A 135 20.94 1.47 -15.47
CA ASN A 135 20.42 0.42 -16.34
C ASN A 135 19.04 -0.05 -15.84
N ILE A 136 18.00 0.69 -16.21
CA ILE A 136 16.63 0.41 -15.72
C ILE A 136 16.14 -0.95 -16.18
N ASN A 137 16.38 -1.34 -17.44
CA ASN A 137 15.90 -2.63 -17.95
C ASN A 137 16.48 -3.81 -17.15
N MET A 138 17.76 -3.74 -16.75
CA MET A 138 18.35 -4.71 -15.85
C MET A 138 17.71 -4.65 -14.45
N ALA A 139 17.46 -3.45 -13.92
CA ALA A 139 16.82 -3.29 -12.62
C ALA A 139 15.38 -3.85 -12.60
N ILE A 140 14.61 -3.66 -13.68
CA ILE A 140 13.28 -4.26 -13.87
C ILE A 140 13.38 -5.77 -13.86
N ARG A 141 14.30 -6.36 -14.65
CA ARG A 141 14.49 -7.82 -14.67
C ARG A 141 14.85 -8.38 -13.29
N LYS A 142 15.73 -7.70 -12.54
CA LYS A 142 16.07 -8.08 -11.16
C LYS A 142 14.86 -8.01 -10.24
N ALA A 143 14.08 -6.93 -10.30
CA ALA A 143 12.87 -6.78 -9.50
C ALA A 143 11.82 -7.85 -9.81
N ILE A 144 11.64 -8.23 -11.08
CA ILE A 144 10.77 -9.35 -11.48
C ILE A 144 11.26 -10.66 -10.85
N HIS A 145 12.57 -10.89 -10.81
CA HIS A 145 13.12 -12.08 -10.16
C HIS A 145 12.93 -12.05 -8.63
N GLU A 146 13.18 -10.92 -7.98
CA GLU A 146 13.00 -10.75 -6.53
C GLU A 146 11.53 -10.89 -6.10
N ILE A 147 10.59 -10.30 -6.85
CA ILE A 147 9.17 -10.37 -6.50
C ILE A 147 8.60 -11.79 -6.67
N ARG A 148 9.17 -12.60 -7.58
CA ARG A 148 8.86 -14.04 -7.67
C ARG A 148 9.25 -14.78 -6.39
N LEU A 149 10.34 -14.39 -5.74
CA LEU A 149 10.76 -14.97 -4.46
C LEU A 149 9.90 -14.46 -3.30
N ALA A 150 9.17 -13.36 -3.48
CA ALA A 150 8.27 -12.79 -2.47
C ALA A 150 6.94 -13.56 -2.33
N GLU A 151 6.76 -14.73 -2.96
CA GLU A 151 5.59 -15.61 -2.83
C GLU A 151 5.17 -15.90 -1.40
N GLY A 152 6.13 -16.06 -0.48
CA GLY A 152 5.85 -16.28 0.93
C GLY A 152 5.14 -15.11 1.62
N PHE A 153 5.07 -13.93 0.98
CA PHE A 153 4.33 -12.77 1.49
C PHE A 153 2.89 -13.12 1.85
N PHE A 154 2.11 -13.64 0.90
CA PHE A 154 0.69 -13.89 1.14
C PHE A 154 0.45 -14.96 2.19
N THR A 155 1.26 -16.03 2.20
CA THR A 155 1.19 -17.08 3.22
C THR A 155 1.51 -16.54 4.62
N ARG A 156 2.58 -15.73 4.75
CA ARG A 156 2.94 -15.10 6.03
C ARG A 156 1.86 -14.11 6.48
N THR A 157 1.31 -13.32 5.57
CA THR A 157 0.22 -12.40 5.87
C THR A 157 -1.03 -13.15 6.32
N GLN A 158 -1.41 -14.23 5.64
CA GLN A 158 -2.53 -15.07 6.05
C GLN A 158 -2.31 -15.65 7.45
N HIS A 159 -1.14 -16.22 7.72
CA HIS A 159 -0.81 -16.75 9.05
C HIS A 159 -0.82 -15.66 10.14
N GLY A 160 -0.30 -14.47 9.83
CA GLY A 160 -0.34 -13.33 10.72
C GLY A 160 -1.77 -12.89 11.05
N LEU A 161 -2.64 -12.80 10.03
CA LEU A 161 -4.05 -12.45 10.20
C LEU A 161 -4.81 -13.51 11.01
N GLU A 162 -4.58 -14.79 10.74
CA GLU A 162 -5.14 -15.92 11.51
C GLU A 162 -4.70 -15.88 12.98
N LYS A 163 -3.41 -15.63 13.22
CA LYS A 163 -2.88 -15.44 14.57
C LYS A 163 -3.51 -14.24 15.28
N MET A 164 -3.65 -13.11 14.58
CA MET A 164 -4.32 -11.92 15.12
C MET A 164 -5.77 -12.23 15.50
N ARG A 165 -6.52 -12.96 14.65
CA ARG A 165 -7.89 -13.37 14.95
C ARG A 165 -7.97 -14.23 16.22
N GLY A 166 -7.01 -15.13 16.42
CA GLY A 166 -6.94 -15.99 17.61
C GLY A 166 -6.40 -15.30 18.87
N THR A 167 -5.89 -14.06 18.75
CA THR A 167 -5.31 -13.33 19.89
C THR A 167 -6.39 -12.50 20.57
N GLY A 168 -6.96 -13.03 21.66
CA GLY A 168 -7.86 -12.27 22.53
C GLY A 168 -7.12 -11.12 23.21
N LEU A 169 -7.70 -9.92 23.19
CA LEU A 169 -7.17 -8.77 23.92
C LEU A 169 -7.76 -8.74 25.34
N MET A 170 -6.91 -8.60 26.35
CA MET A 170 -7.41 -8.35 27.71
C MET A 170 -7.80 -6.88 27.85
N SER A 171 -8.71 -6.56 28.77
CA SER A 171 -9.07 -5.15 29.04
C SER A 171 -7.85 -4.31 29.42
N SER A 172 -6.84 -4.92 30.04
CA SER A 172 -5.54 -4.29 30.32
C SER A 172 -4.76 -3.94 29.06
N ASP A 173 -4.80 -4.78 28.01
CA ASP A 173 -4.11 -4.53 26.75
C ASP A 173 -4.73 -3.35 26.00
N VAL A 174 -6.06 -3.28 25.99
CA VAL A 174 -6.81 -2.18 25.38
C VAL A 174 -6.57 -0.87 26.13
N THR A 175 -6.53 -0.93 27.47
CA THR A 175 -6.18 0.22 28.29
C THR A 175 -4.77 0.71 27.95
N ARG A 176 -3.78 -0.19 27.93
CA ARG A 176 -2.40 0.12 27.56
C ARG A 176 -2.28 0.69 26.15
N PHE A 177 -3.06 0.16 25.20
CA PHE A 177 -3.12 0.67 23.84
C PHE A 177 -3.64 2.11 23.79
N ALA A 178 -4.74 2.40 24.49
CA ALA A 178 -5.29 3.74 24.59
C ALA A 178 -4.31 4.73 25.23
N GLU A 179 -3.55 4.29 26.24
CA GLU A 179 -2.52 5.09 26.89
C GLU A 179 -1.37 5.46 25.96
N LYS A 180 -0.92 4.50 25.13
CA LYS A 180 0.13 4.73 24.12
C LYS A 180 -0.35 5.62 22.97
N MET A 181 -1.58 5.41 22.49
CA MET A 181 -2.15 6.21 21.40
C MET A 181 -2.39 7.66 21.81
N PHE A 182 -2.83 7.87 23.06
CA PHE A 182 -3.11 9.20 23.61
C PHE A 182 -2.22 9.46 24.83
N PRO A 183 -0.93 9.80 24.64
CA PRO A 183 -0.03 10.08 25.74
C PRO A 183 -0.52 11.26 26.62
N PRO A 184 -0.14 11.32 27.90
CA PRO A 184 -0.61 12.35 28.82
C PRO A 184 -0.25 13.75 28.31
N THR A 185 -1.25 14.62 28.19
CA THR A 185 -1.04 16.02 27.77
C THR A 185 -1.27 16.98 28.93
N LYS A 186 -2.22 16.66 29.81
CA LYS A 186 -2.50 17.36 31.07
C LYS A 186 -2.73 16.32 32.15
N THR A 187 -2.07 16.53 33.29
CA THR A 187 -2.17 15.65 34.47
C THR A 187 -2.54 16.48 35.69
N GLN A 188 -3.36 15.92 36.56
CA GLN A 188 -3.71 16.50 37.84
C GLN A 188 -3.27 15.57 38.96
N LYS A 189 -2.75 16.13 40.05
CA LYS A 189 -2.37 15.34 41.22
C LYS A 189 -3.64 15.02 42.02
N THR A 190 -3.88 13.73 42.28
CA THR A 190 -4.97 13.23 43.10
C THR A 190 -4.35 12.30 44.14
N GLY A 191 -4.22 12.78 45.38
CA GLY A 191 -3.36 12.15 46.39
C GLY A 191 -1.90 12.12 45.93
N ASP A 192 -1.27 10.95 46.00
CA ASP A 192 0.11 10.74 45.53
C ASP A 192 0.23 10.36 44.05
N ARG A 193 -0.89 10.29 43.31
CA ARG A 193 -0.91 9.87 41.91
C ARG A 193 -1.19 11.02 40.95
N LEU A 194 -0.54 10.99 39.78
CA LEU A 194 -0.86 11.86 38.66
C LEU A 194 -1.91 11.18 37.77
N VAL A 195 -3.06 11.84 37.60
CA VAL A 195 -4.18 11.35 36.79
C VAL A 195 -4.30 12.19 35.53
N VAL A 196 -4.46 11.55 34.38
CA VAL A 196 -4.70 12.24 33.10
C VAL A 196 -6.10 12.84 33.10
N THR A 197 -6.25 14.09 32.67
CA THR A 197 -7.54 14.80 32.68
C THR A 197 -7.95 15.31 31.30
N GLY A 198 -9.18 15.82 31.21
CA GLY A 198 -9.70 16.49 30.01
C GLY A 198 -9.92 15.54 28.83
N GLN A 199 -9.63 16.02 27.62
CA GLN A 199 -9.93 15.30 26.37
C GLN A 199 -9.14 14.00 26.23
N THR A 200 -7.89 13.95 26.71
CA THR A 200 -7.07 12.73 26.68
C THR A 200 -7.71 11.61 27.51
N ALA A 201 -8.21 11.94 28.71
CA ALA A 201 -8.94 10.99 29.55
C ALA A 201 -10.22 10.49 28.86
N LYS A 202 -11.02 11.40 28.28
CA LYS A 202 -12.24 11.04 27.54
C LYS A 202 -11.96 10.11 26.36
N LYS A 203 -10.93 10.40 25.56
CA LYS A 203 -10.53 9.54 24.42
C LYS A 203 -10.09 8.16 24.87
N ARG A 204 -9.31 8.06 25.95
CA ARG A 204 -8.88 6.76 26.52
C ARG A 204 -10.07 5.95 27.01
N SER A 205 -10.96 6.55 27.78
CA SER A 205 -12.17 5.87 28.28
C SER A 205 -13.07 5.41 27.14
N ARG A 206 -13.25 6.23 26.11
CA ARG A 206 -14.09 5.87 24.95
C ARG A 206 -13.56 4.64 24.20
N ILE A 207 -12.23 4.49 24.06
CA ILE A 207 -11.65 3.28 23.43
C ILE A 207 -11.95 2.04 24.25
N VAL A 208 -11.78 2.11 25.58
CA VAL A 208 -12.03 0.97 26.47
C VAL A 208 -13.51 0.60 26.48
N GLU A 209 -14.41 1.59 26.43
CA GLU A 209 -15.86 1.39 26.34
C GLU A 209 -16.24 0.71 25.02
N LEU A 210 -15.79 1.24 23.87
CA LEU A 210 -16.05 0.66 22.56
C LEU A 210 -15.58 -0.80 22.46
N TYR A 211 -14.48 -1.16 23.10
CA TYR A 211 -14.02 -2.54 23.15
C TYR A 211 -14.98 -3.46 23.91
N LYS A 212 -15.52 -3.01 25.05
CA LYS A 212 -16.47 -3.78 25.86
C LYS A 212 -17.83 -3.93 25.18
N GLU A 213 -18.23 -2.94 24.38
CA GLU A 213 -19.46 -2.98 23.58
C GLU A 213 -19.34 -3.93 22.36
N GLN A 214 -18.12 -4.26 21.92
CA GLN A 214 -17.84 -5.10 20.75
C GLN A 214 -17.77 -6.61 21.03
N ASP A 215 -18.33 -7.10 22.13
CA ASP A 215 -18.61 -8.54 22.33
C ASP A 215 -19.72 -9.07 21.37
N LEU A 216 -20.02 -8.31 20.32
CA LEU A 216 -20.79 -8.72 19.17
C LEU A 216 -19.86 -9.48 18.21
N PRO A 217 -20.16 -10.74 17.86
CA PRO A 217 -19.34 -11.50 16.93
C PRO A 217 -19.23 -10.73 15.60
N ALA A 218 -18.05 -10.75 14.97
CA ALA A 218 -17.71 -9.94 13.78
C ALA A 218 -18.75 -10.00 12.64
N ARG A 219 -19.57 -11.06 12.57
CA ARG A 219 -20.73 -11.20 11.70
C ARG A 219 -21.80 -10.11 11.86
N ASP A 220 -21.96 -9.54 13.05
CA ASP A 220 -23.01 -8.58 13.38
C ASP A 220 -22.60 -7.14 12.99
N VAL A 221 -21.30 -6.87 12.87
CA VAL A 221 -20.78 -5.59 12.35
C VAL A 221 -21.13 -5.41 10.87
N TYR A 222 -21.19 -6.49 10.09
CA TYR A 222 -21.56 -6.43 8.67
C TYR A 222 -23.00 -5.97 8.42
N ARG A 223 -23.92 -6.26 9.35
CA ARG A 223 -25.33 -5.86 9.22
C ARG A 223 -25.54 -4.36 9.39
N LEU A 224 -24.65 -3.69 10.13
CA LEU A 224 -24.75 -2.25 10.39
C LEU A 224 -24.32 -1.38 9.19
N TYR A 225 -23.57 -1.93 8.24
CA TYR A 225 -23.07 -1.19 7.07
C TYR A 225 -23.85 -1.45 5.77
N GLN A 226 -24.89 -2.29 5.81
CA GLN A 226 -25.81 -2.52 4.68
C GLN A 226 -27.20 -1.88 4.88
N ALA A 227 -27.34 -1.02 5.88
CA ALA A 227 -28.49 -0.12 6.06
C ALA A 227 -28.09 1.30 5.64
#